data_AF-A0A969ZCX2-F1
#
_entry.id   AF-A0A969ZCX2-F1
#
_cell.length_a   1.000
_cell.length_b   1.000
_cell.length_c   1.000
_cell.angle_alpha   90.00
_cell.angle_beta   90.00
_cell.angle_gamma   90.00
#
_symmetry.space_group_name_H-M   'P 1'
#
loop_
_entity.id
_entity.type
_entity.pdbx_description
1 polymer ?
#
loop_
_entity_poly.entity_id
_entity_poly.type
_entity_poly.pdbx_seq_one_letter_code
_entity_poly.pdbx_strand_id
1 'polypeptide(L)' 'MQINATKIRILYATRLMTQAELADAAGISRVTLNVILRRGTCLPDSLVKIAKVLRVEPKELLMEGE' A
#
# COMPACT_ATOMS: atom_id res chain seq x y z
N MET A 1 1.92 8.07 -10.20
CA MET A 1 2.81 7.84 -9.05
C MET A 1 3.12 6.36 -8.96
N GLN A 2 4.39 5.98 -9.00
CA GLN A 2 4.80 4.58 -8.94
C GLN A 2 5.08 4.18 -7.50
N ILE A 3 4.58 3.01 -7.10
CA ILE A 3 4.74 2.47 -5.76
C ILE A 3 5.53 1.18 -5.78
N ASN A 4 6.26 0.94 -4.70
CA ASN A 4 6.93 -0.33 -4.48
C ASN A 4 5.95 -1.34 -3.88
N ALA A 5 5.25 -2.07 -4.76
CA ALA A 5 4.27 -3.07 -4.35
C ALA A 5 4.87 -4.19 -3.48
N THR A 6 6.13 -4.57 -3.73
CA THR A 6 6.84 -5.57 -2.92
C THR A 6 7.06 -5.07 -1.49
N LYS A 7 7.48 -3.81 -1.33
CA LYS A 7 7.66 -3.19 -0.01
C LYS A 7 6.34 -3.13 0.77
N ILE A 8 5.23 -2.77 0.11
CA ILE A 8 3.90 -2.80 0.74
C ILE A 8 3.56 -4.21 1.22
N ARG A 9 3.81 -5.24 0.39
CA ARG A 9 3.58 -6.66 0.76
C ARG A 9 4.37 -7.09 1.98
N ILE A 10 5.64 -6.73 2.03
CA ILE A 10 6.51 -7.02 3.18
C ILE A 10 6.01 -6.29 4.43
N LEU A 11 5.64 -5.02 4.31
CA LEU A 11 5.21 -4.20 5.45
C LEU A 11 3.91 -4.69 6.10
N TYR A 12 2.90 -5.10 5.33
CA TYR A 12 1.70 -5.67 5.94
C TYR A 12 1.93 -7.10 6.46
N ALA A 13 2.77 -7.89 5.79
CA ALA A 13 3.07 -9.26 6.21
C ALA A 13 3.87 -9.28 7.52
N THR A 14 4.85 -8.38 7.68
CA THR A 14 5.60 -8.21 8.94
C THR A 14 4.75 -7.76 10.11
N ARG A 15 3.55 -7.20 9.82
CA ARG A 15 2.56 -6.80 10.81
C ARG A 15 1.46 -7.84 11.04
N LEU A 16 1.64 -9.06 10.52
CA LEU A 16 0.68 -10.15 10.61
C LEU A 16 -0.70 -9.77 10.03
N MET A 17 -0.73 -8.84 9.07
CA MET A 17 -1.95 -8.46 8.36
C MET A 17 -2.03 -9.20 7.02
N THR A 18 -3.24 -9.54 6.62
CA THR A 18 -3.56 -9.97 5.27
C THR A 18 -3.81 -8.75 4.38
N GLN A 19 -3.83 -8.99 3.07
CA GLN A 19 -4.22 -7.96 2.11
C GLN A 19 -5.67 -7.45 2.35
N ALA A 20 -6.57 -8.34 2.80
CA ALA A 20 -7.94 -7.94 3.12
C ALA A 20 -7.97 -7.00 4.33
N GLU A 21 -7.29 -7.36 5.42
CA GLU A 21 -7.22 -6.52 6.63
C GLU A 21 -6.55 -5.17 6.36
N LEU A 22 -5.52 -5.13 5.51
CA LEU A 22 -4.94 -3.85 5.08
C LEU A 22 -5.96 -3.00 4.32
N ALA A 23 -6.72 -3.60 3.40
CA ALA A 23 -7.73 -2.87 2.63
C ALA A 23 -8.83 -2.32 3.54
N ASP A 24 -9.34 -3.15 4.44
CA ASP A 24 -10.39 -2.79 5.41
C ASP A 24 -9.91 -1.68 6.35
N ALA A 25 -8.70 -1.81 6.91
CA ALA A 25 -8.10 -0.79 7.77
C ALA A 25 -7.82 0.53 7.03
N ALA A 26 -7.51 0.47 5.73
CA ALA A 26 -7.27 1.64 4.90
C ALA A 26 -8.57 2.26 4.36
N GLY A 27 -9.74 1.63 4.59
CA GLY A 27 -11.02 2.09 4.07
C GLY A 27 -11.11 2.04 2.54
N ILE A 28 -10.45 1.05 1.92
CA ILE A 28 -10.50 0.83 0.46
C ILE A 28 -10.95 -0.60 0.18
N SER A 29 -11.51 -0.85 -1.01
CA SER A 29 -11.90 -2.21 -1.37
C SER A 29 -10.66 -3.09 -1.60
N ARG A 30 -10.77 -4.39 -1.25
CA ARG A 30 -9.74 -5.39 -1.55
C ARG A 30 -9.39 -5.43 -3.05
N VAL A 31 -10.38 -5.19 -3.93
CA VAL A 31 -10.18 -5.11 -5.38
C VAL A 31 -9.30 -3.92 -5.74
N THR A 32 -9.59 -2.74 -5.19
CA THR A 32 -8.80 -1.52 -5.38
C THR A 32 -7.36 -1.75 -4.94
N LEU A 33 -7.15 -2.33 -3.75
CA LEU A 33 -5.81 -2.65 -3.26
C LEU A 33 -5.09 -3.66 -4.18
N ASN A 34 -5.79 -4.68 -4.68
CA ASN A 34 -5.21 -5.64 -5.63
C ASN A 34 -4.76 -4.95 -6.93
N VAL A 35 -5.61 -4.09 -7.51
CA VAL A 35 -5.26 -3.33 -8.72
C VAL A 35 -4.04 -2.45 -8.47
N ILE A 36 -3.97 -1.77 -7.33
CA ILE A 36 -2.81 -0.95 -6.93
C ILE A 36 -1.53 -1.80 -6.87
N LEU A 37 -1.57 -2.93 -6.15
CA LEU A 37 -0.41 -3.81 -5.99
C LEU A 37 0.01 -4.51 -7.31
N ARG A 38 -0.95 -4.77 -8.21
CA ARG A 38 -0.67 -5.40 -9.51
C ARG A 38 -0.13 -4.42 -10.54
N ARG A 39 -0.69 -3.20 -10.57
CA ARG A 39 -0.29 -2.15 -11.53
C ARG A 39 0.94 -1.36 -11.05
N GLY A 40 1.29 -1.43 -9.76
CA GLY A 40 2.38 -0.65 -9.19
C GLY A 40 2.10 0.85 -9.19
N THR A 41 0.83 1.26 -9.26
CA THR A 41 0.42 2.67 -9.31
C THR A 41 -0.81 2.92 -8.46
N CYS A 42 -0.91 4.11 -7.87
CA CYS A 42 -2.08 4.51 -7.09
C CYS A 42 -2.31 6.03 -7.14
N LEU A 43 -3.51 6.43 -6.69
CA LEU A 43 -3.84 7.82 -6.42
C LEU A 43 -3.18 8.28 -5.10
N PRO A 44 -2.85 9.58 -4.95
CA PRO A 44 -2.27 10.12 -3.72
C PRO A 44 -3.12 9.82 -2.47
N ASP A 45 -4.44 9.92 -2.58
CA ASP A 45 -5.38 9.61 -1.49
C ASP A 45 -5.22 8.15 -0.99
N SER A 46 -5.14 7.20 -1.93
CA SER A 46 -4.95 5.78 -1.59
C SER A 46 -3.58 5.52 -0.97
N LEU A 47 -2.53 6.22 -1.43
CA LEU A 47 -1.20 6.12 -0.83
C LEU A 47 -1.22 6.56 0.64
N VAL A 48 -1.81 7.72 0.93
CA VAL A 48 -1.86 8.26 2.30
C VAL A 48 -2.63 7.31 3.22
N LYS A 49 -3.76 6.75 2.75
CA LYS A 49 -4.54 5.76 3.51
C LYS A 49 -3.73 4.51 3.83
N ILE A 50 -3.05 3.93 2.83
CA ILE A 50 -2.21 2.74 3.03
C ILE A 50 -1.03 3.05 3.96
N ALA A 51 -0.34 4.18 3.74
CA ALA A 51 0.79 4.61 4.56
C ALA A 51 0.40 4.83 6.03
N LYS A 52 -0.80 5.40 6.28
CA LYS A 52 -1.34 5.60 7.63
C LYS A 52 -1.54 4.29 8.38
N VAL A 53 -2.12 3.27 7.75
CA VAL A 53 -2.29 1.93 8.35
C VAL A 53 -0.94 1.27 8.59
N LEU A 54 -0.05 1.39 7.60
CA LEU A 54 1.31 0.87 7.67
C LEU A 54 2.23 1.75 8.51
N ARG A 55 1.75 2.82 9.18
CA ARG A 55 2.54 3.72 10.04
C ARG A 55 3.93 4.04 9.47
N VAL A 56 3.99 4.36 8.18
CA VAL A 56 5.20 4.77 7.45
C VAL A 56 4.92 6.08 6.73
N GLU A 57 5.97 6.78 6.32
CA GLU A 57 5.76 7.96 5.48
C GLU A 57 5.32 7.55 4.06
N PRO A 58 4.40 8.28 3.40
CA PRO A 58 3.95 7.96 2.05
C PRO A 58 5.11 7.84 1.04
N LYS A 59 6.15 8.65 1.22
CA LYS A 59 7.37 8.64 0.40
C LYS A 59 8.10 7.29 0.45
N GLU A 60 8.04 6.58 1.58
CA GLU A 60 8.71 5.29 1.73
C GLU A 60 8.06 4.18 0.91
N LEU A 61 6.79 4.35 0.52
CA LEU A 61 6.06 3.38 -0.30
C LEU A 61 6.23 3.62 -1.80
N LEU A 62 6.89 4.71 -2.19
CA LEU A 62 7.21 5.01 -3.59
C LEU A 62 8.35 4.12 -4.08
N MET A 63 8.44 3.92 -5.40
CA MET A 63 9.71 3.44 -5.96
C MET A 63 10.74 4.55 -5.79
N GLU A 64 11.84 4.24 -5.11
CA GLU A 64 13.05 5.03 -5.20
C GLU A 64 13.60 4.81 -6.61
N GLY A 65 13.54 5.84 -7.45
CA GLY A 65 14.39 5.90 -8.63
C GLY A 65 15.79 6.27 -8.16
N GLU A 66 16.78 5.52 -8.63
CA GLU A 66 18.19 5.92 -8.55
C GLU A 66 18.42 7.29 -9.21
#